data_AF-A0AA35XIH6-F1
#
_entry.id   AF-A0AA35XIH6-F1
#
_cell.length_a   1.000
_cell.length_b   1.000
_cell.length_c   1.000
_cell.angle_alpha   90.00
_cell.angle_beta   90.00
_cell.angle_gamma   90.00
#
_symmetry.space_group_name_H-M   'P 1'
#
loop_
_entity.id
_entity.type
_entity.pdbx_description
1 polymer ?
#
loop_
_entity_poly.entity_id
_entity_poly.type
_entity_poly.pdbx_seq_one_letter_code
_entity_poly.pdbx_strand_id
1 'polypeptide(L)'
;MKELSFSNNQELLSRLPNASVTYIPNFWSLQEADQIFSALQEETPWQHDPITVFGKTYMQPRLTALYGTDTKPYSYSGLTLHPHPFSKTLLEVLNRIQTVDSHPYNTVLLNLYRDGQDSNGWHADNEKELGPEPRIASASFGEARYFQIKHRRFKEHRYKILLEHGSLLIMGGVMQDHWLHQIAKTARPREARINLTFRKLI
;
A
#
# COMPACT_ATOMS: atom_id res chain seq x y z
N MET A 1 -19.55 4.13 -6.07
CA MET A 1 -18.33 3.29 -6.21
C MET A 1 -18.73 1.87 -5.86
N LYS A 2 -18.48 0.92 -6.74
CA LYS A 2 -18.91 -0.48 -6.57
C LYS A 2 -17.91 -1.21 -5.67
N GLU A 3 -18.39 -2.00 -4.72
CA GLU A 3 -17.52 -2.84 -3.90
C GLU A 3 -17.11 -4.08 -4.69
N LEU A 4 -15.84 -4.45 -4.60
CA LEU A 4 -15.32 -5.70 -5.14
C LEU A 4 -15.25 -6.73 -4.02
N SER A 5 -15.98 -7.82 -4.15
CA SER A 5 -15.84 -9.01 -3.31
C SER A 5 -14.94 -10.02 -4.01
N PHE A 6 -13.97 -10.57 -3.29
CA PHE A 6 -13.00 -11.53 -3.82
C PHE A 6 -13.42 -12.99 -3.64
N SER A 7 -14.70 -13.24 -3.34
CA SER A 7 -15.27 -14.59 -3.30
C SER A 7 -15.20 -15.32 -4.64
N ASN A 8 -14.93 -14.62 -5.76
CA ASN A 8 -14.67 -15.22 -7.07
C ASN A 8 -13.64 -14.41 -7.89
N ASN A 9 -12.36 -14.82 -7.88
CA ASN A 9 -11.26 -14.11 -8.55
C ASN A 9 -11.45 -13.89 -10.07
N GLN A 10 -12.21 -14.75 -10.76
CA GLN A 10 -12.46 -14.60 -12.21
C GLN A 10 -13.38 -13.43 -12.54
N GLU A 11 -14.35 -13.10 -11.68
CA GLU A 11 -15.28 -11.99 -11.91
C GLU A 11 -14.62 -10.61 -11.66
N LEU A 12 -13.49 -10.60 -10.95
CA LEU A 12 -12.78 -9.39 -10.56
C LEU A 12 -11.85 -8.89 -11.66
N LEU A 13 -11.15 -9.82 -12.32
CA LEU A 13 -10.29 -9.54 -13.48
C LEU A 13 -11.07 -8.99 -14.67
N SER A 14 -12.34 -9.38 -14.86
CA SER A 14 -13.18 -8.81 -15.92
C SER A 14 -13.63 -7.38 -15.66
N ARG A 15 -13.61 -6.92 -14.40
CA ARG A 15 -14.07 -5.59 -13.99
C ARG A 15 -12.95 -4.53 -13.95
N LEU A 16 -11.69 -4.96 -13.97
CA LEU A 16 -10.51 -4.09 -13.96
C LEU A 16 -9.66 -4.32 -15.21
N PRO A 17 -10.08 -3.85 -16.40
CA PRO A 17 -9.24 -3.90 -17.59
C PRO A 17 -7.89 -3.24 -17.32
N ASN A 18 -6.82 -3.77 -17.92
CA ASN A 18 -5.46 -3.24 -17.76
C ASN A 18 -4.96 -3.27 -16.31
N ALA A 19 -5.43 -4.21 -15.49
CA ALA A 19 -4.91 -4.43 -14.14
C ALA A 19 -4.78 -5.92 -13.82
N SER A 20 -3.72 -6.28 -13.10
CA SER A 20 -3.61 -7.56 -12.41
C SER A 20 -3.78 -7.31 -10.93
N VAL A 21 -4.83 -7.87 -10.31
CA VAL A 21 -5.12 -7.69 -8.88
C VAL A 21 -5.42 -9.04 -8.24
N THR A 22 -4.68 -9.36 -7.18
CA THR A 22 -4.93 -10.54 -6.33
C THR A 22 -5.11 -10.06 -4.90
N TYR A 23 -6.23 -10.39 -4.26
CA TYR A 23 -6.44 -10.14 -2.84
C TYR A 23 -6.56 -11.47 -2.10
N ILE A 24 -5.83 -11.58 -1.00
CA ILE A 24 -5.82 -12.75 -0.13
C ILE A 24 -6.25 -12.27 1.27
N PRO A 25 -7.53 -12.47 1.66
CA PRO A 25 -7.96 -12.18 3.02
C PRO A 25 -7.33 -13.17 3.99
N ASN A 26 -7.15 -12.77 5.25
CA ASN A 26 -6.57 -13.62 6.31
C ASN A 26 -5.26 -14.30 5.89
N PHE A 27 -4.39 -13.58 5.17
CA PHE A 27 -3.10 -14.09 4.73
C PHE A 27 -2.17 -14.39 5.93
N TRP A 28 -2.30 -13.55 6.95
CA TRP A 28 -1.92 -13.86 8.32
C TRP A 28 -3.16 -14.16 9.15
N SER A 29 -3.04 -15.08 10.11
CA SER A 29 -4.07 -15.26 11.14
C SER A 29 -4.20 -13.99 11.98
N LEU A 30 -5.34 -13.82 12.67
CA LEU A 30 -5.56 -12.66 13.53
C LEU A 30 -4.44 -12.50 14.58
N GLN A 31 -4.00 -13.60 15.19
CA GLN A 31 -2.94 -13.57 16.19
C GLN A 31 -1.58 -13.13 15.61
N GLU A 32 -1.20 -13.65 14.45
CA GLU A 32 0.05 -13.23 13.78
C GLU A 32 -0.03 -11.76 13.36
N ALA A 33 -1.18 -11.34 12.83
CA ALA A 33 -1.39 -9.97 12.38
C ALA A 33 -1.40 -8.96 13.54
N ASP A 34 -1.92 -9.33 14.72
CA ASP A 34 -1.85 -8.53 15.95
C ASP A 34 -0.40 -8.37 16.45
N GLN A 35 0.39 -9.45 16.41
CA GLN A 35 1.81 -9.44 16.76
C GLN A 35 2.62 -8.55 15.81
N ILE A 36 2.40 -8.69 14.50
CA ILE A 36 3.05 -7.85 13.49
C ILE A 36 2.65 -6.39 13.67
N PHE A 37 1.36 -6.10 13.88
CA PHE A 37 0.88 -4.74 14.11
C PHE A 37 1.57 -4.08 15.31
N SER A 38 1.61 -4.78 16.44
CA SER A 38 2.21 -4.29 17.68
C SER A 38 3.72 -4.05 17.51
N ALA A 39 4.43 -5.02 16.93
CA ALA A 39 5.86 -4.90 16.68
C ALA A 39 6.18 -3.71 15.76
N LEU A 40 5.47 -3.56 14.64
CA LEU A 40 5.66 -2.44 13.71
C LEU A 40 5.34 -1.08 14.36
N GLN A 41 4.33 -1.04 15.24
CA GLN A 41 3.97 0.20 15.93
C GLN A 41 5.09 0.68 16.86
N GLU A 42 5.77 -0.24 17.53
CA GLU A 42 6.85 0.05 18.48
C GLU A 42 8.22 0.26 17.81
N GLU A 43 8.59 -0.58 16.84
CA GLU A 43 9.95 -0.62 16.27
C GLU A 43 10.18 0.38 15.13
N THR A 44 9.10 0.86 14.49
CA THR A 44 9.20 1.72 13.30
C THR A 44 9.48 3.16 13.70
N PRO A 45 10.54 3.82 13.17
CA PRO A 45 10.81 5.22 13.40
C PRO A 45 9.90 6.09 12.53
N TRP A 46 8.62 6.19 12.92
CA TRP A 46 7.59 6.92 12.17
C TRP A 46 7.94 8.39 11.97
N GLN A 47 7.88 8.84 10.72
CA GLN A 47 8.14 10.23 10.33
C GLN A 47 6.85 10.90 9.83
N HIS A 48 6.71 12.19 10.09
CA HIS A 48 5.61 13.00 9.58
C HIS A 48 6.23 14.01 8.62
N ASP A 49 6.41 13.64 7.37
CA ASP A 49 7.10 14.51 6.41
C ASP A 49 6.14 15.48 5.73
N PRO A 50 6.58 16.70 5.39
CA PRO A 50 5.83 17.62 4.56
C PRO A 50 5.79 17.15 3.10
N ILE A 51 4.71 17.43 2.39
CA ILE A 51 4.54 17.19 0.95
C ILE A 51 4.10 18.49 0.27
N THR A 52 4.64 18.76 -0.92
CA THR A 52 4.26 19.92 -1.73
C THR A 52 3.29 19.48 -2.83
N VAL A 53 2.07 19.99 -2.79
CA VAL A 53 1.02 19.70 -3.76
C VAL A 53 0.50 21.02 -4.33
N PHE A 54 0.53 21.18 -5.65
CA PHE A 54 0.17 22.42 -6.35
C PHE A 54 0.83 23.69 -5.77
N GLY A 55 2.13 23.58 -5.44
CA GLY A 55 2.93 24.70 -4.91
C GLY A 55 2.68 25.05 -3.44
N LYS A 56 1.85 24.29 -2.73
CA LYS A 56 1.59 24.47 -1.30
C LYS A 56 2.10 23.27 -0.51
N THR A 57 2.78 23.53 0.60
CA THR A 57 3.35 22.51 1.48
C THR A 57 2.39 22.19 2.63
N TYR A 58 2.13 20.92 2.84
CA TYR A 58 1.27 20.39 3.91
C TYR A 58 1.96 19.22 4.59
N MET A 59 1.59 18.92 5.83
CA MET A 59 1.98 17.63 6.41
C MET A 59 1.25 16.51 5.69
N GLN A 60 1.97 15.43 5.37
CA GLN A 60 1.30 14.24 4.85
C GLN A 60 0.26 13.76 5.87
N PRO A 61 -0.98 13.48 5.46
CA PRO A 61 -2.00 13.03 6.40
C PRO A 61 -1.82 11.54 6.72
N ARG A 62 -0.62 11.15 7.16
CA ARG A 62 -0.19 9.82 7.62
C ARG A 62 1.27 9.91 8.07
N LEU A 63 1.69 8.95 8.88
CA LEU A 63 3.12 8.76 9.18
C LEU A 63 3.73 7.75 8.22
N THR A 64 5.00 7.91 7.89
CA THR A 64 5.72 7.05 6.95
C THR A 64 7.07 6.61 7.48
N ALA A 65 7.56 5.48 6.98
CA ALA A 65 8.95 5.06 7.12
C ALA A 65 9.34 4.23 5.88
N LEU A 66 10.52 4.47 5.32
CA LEU A 66 11.02 3.75 4.16
C LEU A 66 12.08 2.75 4.59
N TYR A 67 12.00 1.53 4.07
CA TYR A 67 13.00 0.49 4.27
C TYR A 67 13.44 -0.09 2.94
N GLY A 68 14.66 -0.61 2.87
CA GLY A 68 15.20 -1.23 1.66
C GLY A 68 16.40 -2.12 1.92
N THR A 69 16.73 -2.96 0.94
CA THR A 69 17.97 -3.75 0.94
C THR A 69 19.18 -2.88 0.64
N ASP A 70 19.02 -1.86 -0.20
CA ASP A 70 20.00 -0.81 -0.46
C ASP A 70 19.60 0.44 0.35
N THR A 71 20.58 1.13 0.92
CA THR A 71 20.38 2.37 1.69
C THR A 71 20.44 3.63 0.80
N LYS A 72 20.55 3.46 -0.53
CA LYS A 72 20.51 4.56 -1.48
C LYS A 72 19.22 5.39 -1.34
N PRO A 73 19.32 6.73 -1.40
CA PRO A 73 18.14 7.58 -1.31
C PRO A 73 17.18 7.37 -2.48
N TYR A 74 15.88 7.43 -2.21
CA TYR A 74 14.79 7.28 -3.18
C TYR A 74 13.97 8.56 -3.29
N SER A 75 13.62 8.99 -4.51
CA SER A 75 12.75 10.15 -4.71
C SER A 75 11.29 9.72 -4.74
N TYR A 76 10.49 10.17 -3.77
CA TYR A 76 9.04 9.93 -3.71
C TYR A 76 8.30 11.26 -3.64
N SER A 77 7.45 11.57 -4.63
CA SER A 77 6.65 12.80 -4.64
C SER A 77 7.45 14.10 -4.40
N GLY A 78 8.72 14.14 -4.85
CA GLY A 78 9.62 15.28 -4.66
C GLY A 78 10.41 15.29 -3.34
N LEU A 79 10.27 14.26 -2.51
CA LEU A 79 11.05 14.05 -1.28
C LEU A 79 12.16 13.03 -1.54
N THR A 80 13.36 13.31 -1.04
CA THR A 80 14.43 12.32 -0.94
C THR A 80 14.26 11.55 0.36
N LEU A 81 13.81 10.30 0.27
CA LEU A 81 13.65 9.40 1.39
C LEU A 81 14.91 8.54 1.54
N HIS A 82 15.36 8.36 2.78
CA HIS A 82 16.51 7.51 3.11
C HIS A 82 16.01 6.18 3.68
N PRO A 83 16.18 5.05 2.98
CA PRO A 83 15.69 3.77 3.46
C PRO A 83 16.49 3.29 4.68
N HIS A 84 15.77 2.84 5.71
CA HIS A 84 16.33 2.04 6.79
C HIS A 84 16.59 0.59 6.32
N PRO A 85 17.57 -0.12 6.90
CA PRO A 85 17.70 -1.55 6.68
C PRO A 85 16.46 -2.29 7.20
N PHE A 86 15.98 -3.31 6.47
CA PHE A 86 14.85 -4.13 6.89
C PHE A 86 14.99 -4.65 8.33
N SER A 87 13.95 -4.45 9.14
CA SER A 87 13.84 -5.06 10.46
C SER A 87 13.55 -6.56 10.36
N LYS A 88 13.72 -7.29 11.46
CA LYS A 88 13.37 -8.72 11.52
C LYS A 88 11.89 -8.96 11.18
N THR A 89 10.99 -8.16 11.75
CA THR A 89 9.54 -8.23 11.48
C THR A 89 9.23 -8.02 10.00
N LEU A 90 9.86 -7.03 9.36
CA LEU A 90 9.65 -6.78 7.94
C LEU A 90 10.21 -7.89 7.04
N LEU A 91 11.33 -8.50 7.40
CA LEU A 91 11.87 -9.67 6.69
C LEU A 91 10.93 -10.87 6.81
N GLU A 92 10.35 -11.13 7.98
CA GLU A 92 9.36 -12.19 8.18
C GLU A 92 8.12 -11.98 7.31
N VAL A 93 7.59 -10.76 7.26
CA VAL A 93 6.49 -10.40 6.37
C VAL A 93 6.85 -10.59 4.90
N LEU A 94 8.02 -10.11 4.47
CA LEU A 94 8.50 -10.26 3.10
C LEU A 94 8.64 -11.74 2.72
N ASN A 95 9.28 -12.54 3.57
CA ASN A 95 9.45 -13.97 3.34
C ASN A 95 8.11 -14.69 3.20
N ARG A 96 7.11 -14.31 4.02
CA ARG A 96 5.75 -14.86 3.91
C ARG A 96 5.10 -14.47 2.58
N ILE A 97 5.18 -13.21 2.16
CA ILE A 97 4.68 -12.78 0.84
C ILE A 97 5.34 -13.58 -0.30
N GLN A 98 6.65 -13.84 -0.21
CA GLN A 98 7.39 -14.60 -1.21
C GLN A 98 6.93 -16.06 -1.38
N THR A 99 6.18 -16.60 -0.42
CA THR A 99 5.55 -17.93 -0.57
C THR A 99 4.42 -17.98 -1.58
N VAL A 100 3.82 -16.83 -1.93
CA VAL A 100 2.72 -16.71 -2.90
C VAL A 100 3.05 -15.81 -4.09
N ASP A 101 4.12 -15.01 -4.00
CA ASP A 101 4.57 -14.14 -5.07
C ASP A 101 6.09 -14.00 -5.09
N SER A 102 6.74 -14.70 -6.03
CA SER A 102 8.21 -14.78 -6.14
C SER A 102 8.88 -13.50 -6.68
N HIS A 103 8.16 -12.38 -6.73
CA HIS A 103 8.70 -11.11 -7.21
C HIS A 103 9.80 -10.60 -6.24
N PRO A 104 10.95 -10.13 -6.75
CA PRO A 104 12.08 -9.75 -5.90
C PRO A 104 11.91 -8.32 -5.35
N TYR A 105 10.99 -8.16 -4.41
CA TYR A 105 10.80 -6.92 -3.66
C TYR A 105 12.08 -6.56 -2.88
N ASN A 106 12.51 -5.30 -2.99
CA ASN A 106 13.75 -4.81 -2.36
C ASN A 106 13.55 -3.52 -1.56
N THR A 107 12.35 -2.94 -1.57
CA THR A 107 11.96 -1.78 -0.76
C THR A 107 10.56 -1.96 -0.22
N VAL A 108 10.27 -1.31 0.92
CA VAL A 108 8.92 -1.20 1.47
C VAL A 108 8.69 0.20 2.03
N LEU A 109 7.57 0.82 1.64
CA LEU A 109 7.09 2.05 2.26
C LEU A 109 6.00 1.70 3.27
N LEU A 110 6.28 1.97 4.54
CA LEU A 110 5.34 1.87 5.63
C LEU A 110 4.47 3.11 5.66
N ASN A 111 3.17 2.93 5.89
CA ASN A 111 2.21 4.00 6.06
C ASN A 111 1.34 3.71 7.29
N LEU A 112 1.45 4.55 8.31
CA LEU A 112 0.57 4.51 9.49
C LEU A 112 -0.50 5.60 9.36
N TYR A 113 -1.74 5.15 9.25
CA TYR A 113 -2.93 5.98 9.32
C TYR A 113 -3.40 5.94 10.77
N ARG A 114 -3.22 7.03 11.51
CA ARG A 114 -3.51 7.08 12.95
C ARG A 114 -5.00 6.95 13.24
N ASP A 115 -5.83 7.50 12.36
CA ASP A 115 -7.28 7.52 12.49
C ASP A 115 -7.99 7.69 11.12
N GLY A 116 -9.27 8.06 11.17
CA GLY A 116 -10.10 8.32 9.99
C GLY A 116 -9.73 9.59 9.21
N GLN A 117 -8.97 10.50 9.80
CA GLN A 117 -8.56 11.78 9.21
C GLN A 117 -7.25 11.67 8.43
N ASP A 118 -6.48 10.61 8.68
CA ASP A 118 -5.35 10.22 7.85
C ASP A 118 -5.81 9.56 6.53
N SER A 119 -5.06 9.82 5.46
CA SER A 119 -5.40 9.46 4.08
C SER A 119 -4.17 9.40 3.17
N ASN A 120 -4.37 8.86 1.97
CA ASN A 120 -3.46 9.04 0.84
C ASN A 120 -4.34 9.33 -0.37
N GLY A 121 -4.15 10.49 -1.01
CA GLY A 121 -5.02 10.98 -2.09
C GLY A 121 -4.95 10.13 -3.34
N TRP A 122 -5.71 10.48 -4.39
CA TRP A 122 -5.66 9.78 -5.67
C TRP A 122 -4.26 9.84 -6.28
N HIS A 123 -3.59 8.70 -6.39
CA HIS A 123 -2.26 8.53 -6.99
C HIS A 123 -2.16 7.20 -7.74
N ALA A 124 -1.03 7.00 -8.43
CA ALA A 124 -0.58 5.71 -8.91
C ALA A 124 0.90 5.58 -8.55
N ASP A 125 1.37 4.36 -8.37
CA ASP A 125 2.77 4.07 -8.09
C ASP A 125 3.52 3.93 -9.42
N ASN A 126 3.80 5.07 -10.07
CA ASN A 126 4.37 5.15 -11.41
C ASN A 126 5.69 5.91 -11.47
N GLU A 127 6.45 5.88 -10.37
CA GLU A 127 7.79 6.43 -10.29
C GLU A 127 8.74 5.69 -11.24
N LYS A 128 9.68 6.43 -11.85
CA LYS A 128 10.56 5.89 -12.91
C LYS A 128 11.44 4.76 -12.40
N GLU A 129 11.85 4.87 -11.15
CA GLU A 129 12.66 3.94 -10.37
C GLU A 129 11.95 2.60 -10.12
N LEU A 130 10.64 2.48 -10.39
CA LEU A 130 9.91 1.21 -10.32
C LEU A 130 9.95 0.42 -11.64
N GLY A 131 10.44 1.04 -12.72
CA GLY A 131 10.44 0.46 -14.06
C GLY A 131 9.03 0.32 -14.67
N PRO A 132 8.93 -0.33 -15.85
CA PRO A 132 7.65 -0.56 -16.49
C PRO A 132 6.85 -1.66 -15.77
N GLU A 133 5.52 -1.49 -15.72
CA GLU A 133 4.57 -2.46 -15.16
C GLU A 133 4.94 -2.95 -13.74
N PRO A 134 5.10 -2.03 -12.77
CA PRO A 134 5.59 -2.39 -11.46
C PRO A 134 4.64 -3.34 -10.74
N ARG A 135 5.23 -4.34 -10.10
CA ARG A 135 4.51 -5.29 -9.24
C ARG A 135 4.67 -4.86 -7.79
N ILE A 136 3.54 -4.82 -7.08
CA ILE A 136 3.43 -4.17 -5.77
C ILE A 136 2.65 -5.09 -4.85
N ALA A 137 3.23 -5.42 -3.69
CA ALA A 137 2.55 -6.16 -2.63
C ALA A 137 2.21 -5.23 -1.47
N SER A 138 0.93 -5.18 -1.12
CA SER A 138 0.38 -4.29 -0.09
C SER A 138 -0.22 -5.13 1.04
N ALA A 139 0.50 -5.21 2.17
CA ALA A 139 0.03 -5.88 3.38
C ALA A 139 -0.62 -4.88 4.35
N SER A 140 -1.74 -5.26 4.98
CA SER A 140 -2.52 -4.39 5.86
C SER A 140 -2.69 -4.98 7.26
N PHE A 141 -2.43 -4.16 8.28
CA PHE A 141 -2.55 -4.51 9.70
C PHE A 141 -3.29 -3.38 10.46
N GLY A 142 -3.95 -3.70 11.57
CA GLY A 142 -4.90 -2.80 12.25
C GLY A 142 -6.25 -2.60 11.54
N GLU A 143 -6.86 -1.43 11.72
CA GLU A 143 -8.22 -1.09 11.30
C GLU A 143 -8.45 -1.25 9.79
N ALA A 144 -9.57 -1.87 9.42
CA ALA A 144 -9.91 -2.08 8.02
C ALA A 144 -10.25 -0.74 7.31
N ARG A 145 -9.70 -0.54 6.12
CA ARG A 145 -9.94 0.68 5.32
C ARG A 145 -10.25 0.33 3.87
N TYR A 146 -11.18 1.09 3.28
CA TYR A 146 -11.47 0.96 1.86
C TYR A 146 -10.34 1.54 1.01
N PHE A 147 -9.69 0.67 0.25
CA PHE A 147 -8.84 1.02 -0.87
C PHE A 147 -9.71 1.29 -2.08
N GLN A 148 -9.76 2.55 -2.50
CA GLN A 148 -10.60 2.99 -3.61
C GLN A 148 -9.77 3.03 -4.88
N ILE A 149 -10.35 2.59 -6.00
CA ILE A 149 -9.70 2.53 -7.31
C ILE A 149 -10.61 3.21 -8.33
N LYS A 150 -10.05 4.04 -9.21
CA LYS A 150 -10.78 4.64 -10.35
C LYS A 150 -9.93 4.59 -11.61
N HIS A 151 -10.56 4.28 -12.74
CA HIS A 151 -9.88 4.36 -14.03
C HIS A 151 -9.66 5.84 -14.41
N ARG A 152 -8.52 6.16 -15.04
CA ARG A 152 -8.19 7.55 -15.44
C ARG A 152 -9.14 8.09 -16.52
N ARG A 153 -9.50 7.24 -17.50
CA ARG A 153 -10.38 7.58 -18.64
C ARG A 153 -11.87 7.30 -18.39
N PHE A 154 -12.22 6.08 -17.97
CA PHE A 154 -13.61 5.62 -17.82
C PHE A 154 -14.20 5.97 -16.44
N LYS A 155 -15.12 6.95 -16.38
CA LYS A 155 -15.63 7.52 -15.12
C LYS A 155 -16.52 6.56 -14.32
N GLU A 156 -17.14 5.61 -14.99
CA GLU A 156 -18.00 4.57 -14.44
C GLU A 156 -17.21 3.44 -13.77
N HIS A 157 -15.93 3.31 -14.11
CA HIS A 157 -15.01 2.32 -13.56
C HIS A 157 -14.43 2.83 -12.23
N ARG A 158 -15.25 2.75 -11.18
CA ARG A 158 -14.91 3.15 -9.82
C ARG A 158 -15.26 2.06 -8.83
N TYR A 159 -14.22 1.51 -8.21
CA TYR A 159 -14.31 0.35 -7.33
C TYR A 159 -13.71 0.62 -5.97
N LYS A 160 -14.05 -0.20 -4.97
CA LYS A 160 -13.40 -0.22 -3.67
C LYS A 160 -13.22 -1.65 -3.18
N ILE A 161 -12.12 -1.87 -2.47
CA ILE A 161 -11.76 -3.12 -1.81
C ILE A 161 -11.62 -2.80 -0.33
N LEU A 162 -12.27 -3.57 0.55
CA LEU A 162 -11.99 -3.46 1.98
C LEU A 162 -10.69 -4.22 2.26
N LEU A 163 -9.64 -3.49 2.69
CA LEU A 163 -8.39 -4.11 3.11
C LEU A 163 -8.47 -4.39 4.60
N GLU A 164 -8.59 -5.67 4.93
CA GLU A 164 -8.81 -6.16 6.29
C GLU A 164 -7.48 -6.35 7.04
N HIS A 165 -7.59 -6.56 8.35
CA HIS A 165 -6.47 -6.93 9.20
C HIS A 165 -5.84 -8.25 8.72
N GLY A 166 -4.51 -8.28 8.56
CA GLY A 166 -3.79 -9.47 8.09
C GLY A 166 -4.03 -9.81 6.62
N SER A 167 -4.52 -8.87 5.80
CA SER A 167 -4.76 -9.10 4.37
C SER A 167 -3.57 -8.73 3.49
N LEU A 168 -3.48 -9.38 2.33
CA LEU A 168 -2.50 -9.08 1.28
C LEU A 168 -3.21 -8.70 -0.03
N LEU A 169 -2.82 -7.57 -0.62
CA LEU A 169 -3.24 -7.14 -1.96
C LEU A 169 -2.00 -7.06 -2.86
N ILE A 170 -1.98 -7.81 -3.96
CA ILE A 170 -0.95 -7.72 -5.00
C ILE A 170 -1.52 -6.99 -6.21
N MET A 171 -0.82 -5.96 -6.67
CA MET A 171 -1.14 -5.18 -7.86
C MET A 171 -0.02 -5.35 -8.89
N GLY A 172 -0.37 -5.40 -10.17
CA GLY A 172 0.60 -5.49 -11.25
C GLY A 172 0.02 -5.27 -12.65
N GLY A 173 0.81 -5.61 -13.67
CA GLY A 173 0.55 -5.25 -15.05
C GLY A 173 0.61 -3.73 -15.27
N VAL A 174 -0.06 -3.23 -16.29
CA VAL A 174 -0.14 -1.79 -16.59
C VAL A 174 -1.11 -1.00 -15.68
N MET A 175 -1.41 -1.51 -14.47
CA MET A 175 -2.41 -0.91 -13.59
C MET A 175 -2.08 0.54 -13.23
N GLN A 176 -0.82 0.85 -12.96
CA GLN A 176 -0.40 2.18 -12.49
C GLN A 176 -0.49 3.25 -13.59
N ASP A 177 -0.53 2.83 -14.86
CA ASP A 177 -0.74 3.73 -16.00
C ASP A 177 -2.23 4.04 -16.23
N HIS A 178 -3.12 3.10 -15.90
CA HIS A 178 -4.55 3.18 -16.24
C HIS A 178 -5.46 3.54 -15.06
N TRP A 179 -5.04 3.21 -13.85
CA TRP A 179 -5.83 3.33 -12.63
C TRP A 179 -5.15 4.26 -11.63
N LEU A 180 -5.99 4.95 -10.86
CA LEU A 180 -5.58 5.69 -9.67
C LEU A 180 -6.20 5.02 -8.45
N HIS A 181 -5.50 5.07 -7.34
CA HIS A 181 -5.99 4.55 -6.07
C HIS A 181 -5.81 5.55 -4.92
N GLN A 182 -6.59 5.35 -3.85
CA GLN A 182 -6.52 6.19 -2.65
C GLN A 182 -7.00 5.45 -1.39
N ILE A 183 -6.58 5.96 -0.24
CA ILE A 183 -7.21 5.74 1.07
C ILE A 183 -7.85 7.05 1.48
N ALA A 184 -9.18 7.14 1.41
CA ALA A 184 -9.91 8.37 1.69
C ALA A 184 -10.09 8.63 3.19
N LYS A 185 -10.20 9.92 3.57
CA LYS A 185 -10.62 10.33 4.91
C LYS A 185 -12.06 9.89 5.20
N THR A 186 -12.38 9.71 6.47
CA THR A 186 -13.72 9.40 6.97
C THR A 186 -13.96 10.12 8.28
N ALA A 187 -15.14 10.73 8.43
CA ALA A 187 -15.56 11.35 9.68
C ALA A 187 -15.95 10.31 10.75
N ARG A 188 -16.17 9.04 10.36
CA ARG A 188 -16.38 7.95 11.31
C ARG A 188 -15.09 7.70 12.11
N PRO A 189 -15.18 7.52 13.44
CA PRO A 189 -14.04 7.07 14.24
C PRO A 189 -13.42 5.80 13.66
N ARG A 190 -12.09 5.76 13.64
CA ARG A 190 -11.28 4.64 13.16
C ARG A 190 -10.06 4.52 14.03
N GLU A 191 -9.71 3.28 14.34
CA GLU A 191 -8.44 2.95 14.98
C GLU A 191 -7.29 3.02 13.97
N ALA A 192 -6.08 2.86 14.48
CA ALA A 192 -4.87 2.91 13.67
C ALA A 192 -4.79 1.75 12.66
N ARG A 193 -4.22 2.05 11.49
CA ARG A 193 -3.92 1.09 10.42
C ARG A 193 -2.49 1.26 9.94
N ILE A 194 -1.74 0.17 9.89
CA ILE A 194 -0.42 0.11 9.28
C ILE A 194 -0.52 -0.60 7.93
N ASN A 195 0.12 -0.04 6.91
CA ASN A 195 0.19 -0.61 5.58
C ASN A 195 1.63 -0.69 5.10
N LEU A 196 2.03 -1.87 4.63
CA LEU A 196 3.34 -2.13 4.05
C LEU A 196 3.20 -2.23 2.53
N THR A 197 3.80 -1.30 1.79
CA THR A 197 3.80 -1.35 0.31
C THR A 197 5.18 -1.74 -0.20
N PHE A 198 5.35 -3.03 -0.47
CA PHE A 198 6.56 -3.62 -1.02
C PHE A 198 6.66 -3.38 -2.53
N ARG A 199 7.84 -2.98 -2.98
CA ARG A 199 8.15 -2.71 -4.40
C ARG A 199 9.55 -3.21 -4.76
N LYS A 200 9.83 -3.26 -6.05
CA LYS A 200 11.17 -3.44 -6.59
C LYS A 200 11.64 -2.13 -7.22
N LEU A 201 12.70 -1.54 -6.68
CA LEU A 201 13.45 -0.48 -7.33
C LEU A 201 14.45 -1.08 -8.32
N ILE A 202 14.61 -0.47 -9.49
CA ILE A 202 15.57 -0.86 -10.55
C ILE A 202 16.94 -0.20 -10.41
#